data_AF-A0A480A0G7-F1
#
_entry.id   AF-A0A480A0G7-F1
#
_cell.length_a   1.000
_cell.length_b   1.000
_cell.length_c   1.000
_cell.angle_alpha   90.00
_cell.angle_beta   90.00
_cell.angle_gamma   90.00
#
_symmetry.space_group_name_H-M   'P 1'
#
loop_
_entity.id
_entity.type
_entity.pdbx_description
1 polymer ?
#
loop_
_entity_poly.entity_id
_entity_poly.type
_entity_poly.pdbx_seq_one_letter_code
_entity_poly.pdbx_strand_id
1 'polypeptide(L)'
;MKPKNYLALTFSLSLAVLNCEILPAYALPGQNIKTVIKWSRNHAKITPLTSVKKLEEGYPDYSSKTSFKKYSVSFDVWINSKGIVTEQMIDARNHENNRINLEFTKNNNNGLQLINMIYGQTIVNDYQNAKYVDMVKIGGLGLIKFYRGKKYAYEIWGDGGSHQFTIIPLKDLVSRIDNWKRQQ
;
A
#
# COMPACT_ATOMS: atom_id res chain seq x y z
N MET A 1 4.29 53.15 52.46
CA MET A 1 4.07 51.69 52.35
C MET A 1 3.95 51.33 50.88
N LYS A 2 4.81 50.44 50.35
CA LYS A 2 4.76 49.94 48.96
C LYS A 2 4.13 48.53 48.95
N PRO A 3 3.23 48.19 48.00
CA PRO A 3 2.67 46.85 47.92
C PRO A 3 3.68 45.90 47.25
N LYS A 4 3.76 44.66 47.76
CA LYS A 4 4.52 43.55 47.17
C LYS A 4 3.61 42.79 46.21
N ASN A 5 3.94 42.80 44.92
CA ASN A 5 3.28 41.97 43.92
C ASN A 5 3.90 40.57 43.94
N TYR A 6 3.10 39.54 44.21
CA TYR A 6 3.51 38.15 44.11
C TYR A 6 3.29 37.67 42.67
N LEU A 7 4.38 37.30 41.99
CA LEU A 7 4.33 36.59 40.71
C LEU A 7 3.83 35.16 40.97
N ALA A 8 2.66 34.82 40.43
CA ALA A 8 2.18 33.45 40.38
C ALA A 8 2.94 32.68 39.29
N LEU A 9 3.67 31.64 39.69
CA LEU A 9 4.38 30.72 38.80
C LEU A 9 3.36 29.69 38.28
N THR A 10 2.93 29.79 37.03
CA THR A 10 2.04 28.80 36.41
C THR A 10 2.87 27.67 35.81
N PHE A 11 2.76 26.47 36.38
CA PHE A 11 3.35 25.24 35.85
C PHE A 11 2.54 24.78 34.63
N SER A 12 3.14 24.84 33.45
CA SER A 12 2.52 24.34 32.21
C SER A 12 2.75 22.82 32.11
N LEU A 13 1.71 22.02 32.30
CA LEU A 13 1.76 20.58 31.98
C LEU A 13 1.81 20.45 30.45
N SER A 14 2.96 20.06 29.91
CA SER A 14 3.08 19.63 28.52
C SER A 14 2.43 18.26 28.36
N LEU A 15 1.36 18.18 27.55
CA LEU A 15 0.81 16.91 27.09
C LEU A 15 1.88 16.20 26.26
N ALA A 16 2.38 15.07 26.75
CA ALA A 16 3.15 14.13 25.95
C ALA A 16 2.25 13.62 24.80
N VAL A 17 2.53 14.10 23.58
CA VAL A 17 1.95 13.53 22.38
C VAL A 17 2.50 12.11 22.26
N LEU A 18 1.65 11.11 22.51
CA LEU A 18 1.93 9.73 22.16
C LEU A 18 2.08 9.69 20.64
N ASN A 19 3.33 9.80 20.17
CA ASN A 19 3.68 9.41 18.81
C ASN A 19 3.36 7.92 18.71
N CYS A 20 2.16 7.62 18.21
CA CYS A 20 1.87 6.30 17.68
C CYS A 20 2.81 6.15 16.49
N GLU A 21 3.99 5.58 16.75
CA GLU A 21 4.97 5.31 15.71
C GLU A 21 4.27 4.43 14.68
N ILE A 22 3.92 5.04 13.55
CA ILE A 22 3.52 4.32 12.36
C ILE A 22 4.78 3.54 11.99
N LEU A 23 4.86 2.31 12.49
CA LEU A 23 5.94 1.39 12.18
C LEU A 23 6.18 1.46 10.68
N PRO A 24 7.43 1.71 10.21
CA PRO A 24 7.71 1.74 8.78
C PRO A 24 7.12 0.47 8.17
N ALA A 25 6.40 0.59 7.06
CA ALA A 25 5.72 -0.55 6.47
C ALA A 25 6.72 -1.68 6.21
N TYR A 26 6.71 -2.67 7.10
CA TYR A 26 7.55 -3.87 6.98
C TYR A 26 7.04 -4.78 5.87
N ALA A 27 5.87 -4.47 5.34
CA ALA A 27 5.29 -5.07 4.16
C ALA A 27 5.80 -4.34 2.91
N LEU A 28 7.07 -4.57 2.56
CA LEU A 28 7.71 -4.04 1.35
C LEU A 28 8.56 -5.13 0.65
N PRO A 29 8.74 -5.08 -0.69
CA PRO A 29 9.60 -6.03 -1.37
C PRO A 29 11.01 -6.05 -0.78
N GLY A 30 11.59 -7.25 -0.67
CA GLY A 30 12.88 -7.51 -0.02
C GLY A 30 12.78 -7.89 1.47
N GLN A 31 11.61 -7.76 2.09
CA GLN A 31 11.39 -8.14 3.50
C GLN A 31 11.16 -9.65 3.64
N ASN A 32 11.50 -10.21 4.81
CA ASN A 32 11.16 -11.59 5.14
C ASN A 32 9.67 -11.72 5.47
N ILE A 33 9.02 -12.76 4.96
CA ILE A 33 7.59 -13.00 5.16
C ILE A 33 7.20 -13.13 6.63
N LYS A 34 8.07 -13.65 7.50
CA LYS A 34 7.80 -13.72 8.95
C LYS A 34 7.64 -12.32 9.55
N THR A 35 8.43 -11.36 9.09
CA THR A 35 8.32 -9.96 9.51
C THR A 35 7.01 -9.35 9.02
N VAL A 36 6.63 -9.62 7.76
CA VAL A 36 5.38 -9.10 7.17
C VAL A 36 4.16 -9.69 7.87
N ILE A 37 4.15 -10.99 8.17
CA ILE A 37 3.07 -11.63 8.93
C ILE A 37 2.94 -11.00 10.32
N LYS A 38 4.06 -10.82 11.04
CA LYS A 38 4.07 -10.18 12.36
C LYS A 38 3.52 -8.75 12.29
N TRP A 39 3.94 -7.99 11.28
CA TRP A 39 3.42 -6.65 11.03
C TRP A 39 1.91 -6.66 10.76
N SER A 40 1.41 -7.56 9.91
CA SER A 40 -0.02 -7.62 9.56
C SER A 40 -0.90 -7.91 10.78
N ARG A 41 -0.43 -8.74 11.72
CA ARG A 41 -1.15 -9.04 12.98
C ARG A 41 -1.32 -7.83 13.88
N ASN A 42 -0.39 -6.88 13.81
CA ASN A 42 -0.38 -5.68 14.62
C ASN A 42 -0.90 -4.45 13.85
N HIS A 43 -1.31 -4.62 12.59
CA HIS A 43 -1.71 -3.50 11.75
C HIS A 43 -3.16 -3.11 12.02
N ALA A 44 -3.40 -1.83 12.31
CA ALA A 44 -4.72 -1.36 12.75
C ALA A 44 -5.80 -1.37 11.65
N LYS A 45 -5.40 -1.49 10.37
CA LYS A 45 -6.28 -1.21 9.22
C LYS A 45 -6.39 -2.35 8.21
N ILE A 46 -5.65 -3.44 8.41
CA ILE A 46 -5.80 -4.65 7.59
C ILE A 46 -5.99 -5.83 8.53
N THR A 47 -6.73 -6.84 8.08
CA THR A 47 -6.79 -8.11 8.79
C THR A 47 -5.45 -8.85 8.68
N PRO A 48 -5.13 -9.75 9.64
CA PRO A 48 -3.89 -10.52 9.57
C PRO A 48 -3.80 -11.35 8.29
N LEU A 49 -2.60 -11.40 7.70
CA LEU A 49 -2.32 -12.23 6.54
C LEU A 49 -2.46 -13.73 6.87
N THR A 50 -3.09 -14.47 5.96
CA THR A 50 -3.18 -15.93 5.99
C THR A 50 -2.58 -16.53 4.73
N SER A 51 -2.05 -17.74 4.82
CA SER A 51 -1.52 -18.45 3.66
C SER A 51 -2.66 -18.81 2.71
N VAL A 52 -2.45 -18.60 1.41
CA VAL A 52 -3.39 -18.98 0.36
C VAL A 52 -2.99 -20.33 -0.20
N LYS A 53 -3.96 -21.21 -0.41
CA LYS A 53 -3.75 -22.44 -1.19
C LYS A 53 -3.65 -22.03 -2.66
N LYS A 54 -2.44 -22.01 -3.22
CA LYS A 54 -2.23 -21.70 -4.64
C LYS A 54 -2.93 -22.75 -5.51
N LEU A 55 -3.90 -22.31 -6.29
CA LEU A 55 -4.59 -23.15 -7.26
C LEU A 55 -3.87 -23.14 -8.61
N GLU A 56 -3.18 -22.04 -8.93
CA GLU A 56 -2.37 -21.87 -10.13
C GLU A 56 -1.24 -20.85 -9.88
N GLU A 57 -0.30 -20.79 -10.82
CA GLU A 57 0.79 -19.83 -10.82
C GLU A 57 0.23 -18.41 -11.03
N GLY A 58 0.69 -17.45 -10.23
CA GLY A 58 0.17 -16.07 -10.22
C GLY A 58 -0.72 -15.73 -9.03
N TYR A 59 -1.28 -16.71 -8.31
CA TYR A 59 -1.96 -16.44 -7.04
C TYR A 59 -0.97 -16.04 -5.94
N PRO A 60 -1.39 -15.16 -5.01
CA PRO A 60 -0.54 -14.76 -3.90
C PRO A 60 -0.21 -15.95 -2.99
N ASP A 61 0.92 -15.85 -2.29
CA ASP A 61 1.29 -16.79 -1.23
C ASP A 61 0.50 -16.51 0.06
N TYR A 62 0.25 -15.23 0.33
CA TYR A 62 -0.49 -14.76 1.49
C TYR A 62 -1.48 -13.68 1.08
N SER A 63 -2.65 -13.69 1.70
CA SER A 63 -3.70 -12.71 1.44
C SER A 63 -4.40 -12.33 2.74
N SER A 64 -5.00 -11.14 2.74
CA SER A 64 -5.96 -10.72 3.75
C SER A 64 -7.07 -9.93 3.07
N LYS A 65 -8.25 -9.92 3.68
CA LYS A 65 -9.42 -9.18 3.19
C LYS A 65 -9.97 -8.33 4.31
N THR A 66 -10.13 -7.05 4.04
CA THR A 66 -10.66 -6.07 4.98
C THR A 66 -11.83 -5.35 4.35
N SER A 67 -12.97 -5.33 5.04
CA SER A 67 -14.16 -4.61 4.58
C SER A 67 -14.26 -3.28 5.30
N PHE A 68 -14.41 -2.21 4.53
CA PHE A 68 -14.75 -0.87 4.99
C PHE A 68 -16.21 -0.58 4.66
N LYS A 69 -16.77 0.49 5.23
CA LYS A 69 -18.19 0.84 5.05
C LYS A 69 -18.61 0.93 3.56
N LYS A 70 -17.73 1.42 2.68
CA LYS A 70 -18.04 1.70 1.27
C LYS A 70 -17.32 0.81 0.26
N TYR A 71 -16.29 0.10 0.68
CA TYR A 71 -15.42 -0.69 -0.20
C TYR A 71 -14.73 -1.80 0.57
N SER A 72 -14.18 -2.77 -0.14
CA SER A 72 -13.33 -3.81 0.41
C SER A 72 -11.92 -3.68 -0.15
N VAL A 73 -10.95 -4.20 0.60
CA VAL A 73 -9.55 -4.25 0.23
C VAL A 73 -9.05 -5.67 0.41
N SER A 74 -8.47 -6.24 -0.64
CA SER A 74 -7.59 -7.40 -0.53
C SER A 74 -6.14 -6.90 -0.48
N PHE A 75 -5.34 -7.47 0.41
CA PHE A 75 -3.91 -7.20 0.50
C PHE A 75 -3.15 -8.50 0.32
N ASP A 76 -2.44 -8.58 -0.81
CA ASP A 76 -1.87 -9.80 -1.34
C ASP A 76 -0.34 -9.71 -1.37
N VAL A 77 0.34 -10.82 -1.08
CA VAL A 77 1.80 -10.89 -0.95
C VAL A 77 2.32 -12.13 -1.67
N TRP A 78 3.33 -11.93 -2.51
CA TRP A 78 4.07 -13.01 -3.16
C TRP A 78 5.48 -13.08 -2.60
N ILE A 79 6.00 -14.30 -2.48
CA ILE A 79 7.34 -14.57 -1.99
C ILE A 79 8.13 -15.46 -2.94
N ASN A 80 9.45 -15.34 -2.91
CA ASN A 80 10.32 -16.33 -3.53
C ASN A 80 10.52 -17.55 -2.62
N SER A 81 11.24 -18.56 -3.12
CA SER A 81 11.57 -19.79 -2.38
C SER A 81 12.33 -19.58 -1.07
N LYS A 82 12.92 -18.40 -0.85
CA LYS A 82 13.62 -18.02 0.39
C LYS A 82 12.70 -17.32 1.39
N GLY A 83 11.39 -17.19 1.10
CA GLY A 83 10.44 -16.48 1.94
C GLY A 83 10.65 -14.96 1.94
N ILE A 84 11.25 -14.42 0.87
CA ILE A 84 11.43 -12.98 0.70
C ILE A 84 10.33 -12.45 -0.19
N VAL A 85 9.69 -11.36 0.26
CA VAL A 85 8.62 -10.69 -0.48
C VAL A 85 9.14 -10.15 -1.80
N THR A 86 8.49 -10.53 -2.89
CA THR A 86 8.81 -10.10 -4.26
C THR A 86 7.77 -9.14 -4.82
N GLU A 87 6.56 -9.14 -4.28
CA GLU A 87 5.46 -8.32 -4.76
C GLU A 87 4.40 -8.20 -3.69
N GLN A 88 3.76 -7.03 -3.64
CA GLN A 88 2.58 -6.81 -2.84
C GLN A 88 1.57 -5.97 -3.58
N MET A 89 0.30 -6.26 -3.35
CA MET A 89 -0.79 -5.62 -4.06
C MET A 89 -1.91 -5.25 -3.09
N ILE A 90 -2.44 -4.05 -3.28
CA ILE A 90 -3.75 -3.66 -2.78
C ILE A 90 -4.74 -3.81 -3.94
N ASP A 91 -5.78 -4.63 -3.79
CA ASP A 91 -6.95 -4.62 -4.67
C ASP A 91 -8.13 -4.00 -3.92
N ALA A 92 -8.55 -2.80 -4.34
CA ALA A 92 -9.66 -2.05 -3.75
C ALA A 92 -10.91 -2.15 -4.64
N ARG A 93 -12.02 -2.59 -4.06
CA ARG A 93 -13.30 -2.80 -4.77
C ARG A 93 -14.45 -2.09 -4.07
N ASN A 94 -15.19 -1.27 -4.82
CA ASN A 94 -16.39 -0.61 -4.29
C ASN A 94 -17.49 -1.62 -3.96
N HIS A 95 -18.29 -1.34 -2.94
CA HIS A 95 -19.56 -2.03 -2.74
C HIS A 95 -20.59 -1.47 -3.75
N GLU A 96 -21.53 -2.32 -4.21
CA GLU A 96 -22.44 -2.04 -5.34
C GLU A 96 -23.13 -0.66 -5.30
N ASN A 97 -23.47 -0.16 -4.12
CA ASN A 97 -24.23 1.09 -3.92
C ASN A 97 -23.39 2.29 -3.46
N ASN A 98 -22.06 2.17 -3.41
CA ASN A 98 -21.18 3.24 -2.94
C ASN A 98 -20.00 3.42 -3.90
N ARG A 99 -20.06 4.45 -4.74
CA ARG A 99 -18.96 4.78 -5.66
C ARG A 99 -18.04 5.82 -5.02
N ILE A 100 -17.01 5.37 -4.31
CA ILE A 100 -15.84 6.20 -4.06
C ILE A 100 -14.89 5.99 -5.25
N ASN A 101 -14.31 7.06 -5.78
CA ASN A 101 -13.20 6.91 -6.72
C ASN A 101 -11.98 6.40 -5.94
N LEU A 102 -11.65 5.11 -6.09
CA LEU A 102 -10.52 4.44 -5.46
C LEU A 102 -9.35 4.21 -6.44
N GLU A 103 -9.40 4.81 -7.64
CA GLU A 103 -8.31 4.71 -8.60
C GLU A 103 -7.00 5.19 -7.99
N PHE A 104 -5.96 4.39 -8.12
CA PHE A 104 -4.63 4.72 -7.62
C PHE A 104 -3.88 5.63 -8.59
N THR A 105 -4.38 6.84 -8.80
CA THR A 105 -3.64 7.89 -9.52
C THR A 105 -2.79 8.71 -8.54
N LYS A 106 -1.82 9.46 -9.06
CA LYS A 106 -0.92 10.31 -8.26
C LYS A 106 -1.59 11.53 -7.61
N ASN A 107 -2.83 11.83 -8.01
CA ASN A 107 -3.60 12.98 -7.56
C ASN A 107 -4.97 12.60 -6.96
N ASN A 108 -5.34 11.32 -6.94
CA ASN A 108 -6.58 10.88 -6.29
C ASN A 108 -6.35 10.71 -4.79
N ASN A 109 -6.89 11.65 -4.01
CA ASN A 109 -6.76 11.66 -2.55
C ASN A 109 -7.23 10.36 -1.89
N ASN A 110 -8.30 9.72 -2.37
CA ASN A 110 -8.80 8.49 -1.73
C ASN A 110 -7.82 7.33 -1.93
N GLY A 111 -7.31 7.16 -3.15
CA GLY A 111 -6.30 6.14 -3.46
C GLY A 111 -4.99 6.37 -2.70
N LEU A 112 -4.52 7.62 -2.65
CA LEU A 112 -3.32 7.99 -1.89
C LEU A 112 -3.50 7.82 -0.38
N GLN A 113 -4.67 8.14 0.16
CA GLN A 113 -4.98 7.93 1.57
C GLN A 113 -5.00 6.44 1.91
N LEU A 114 -5.52 5.59 1.02
CA LEU A 114 -5.48 4.14 1.19
C LEU A 114 -4.04 3.61 1.18
N ILE A 115 -3.19 4.09 0.26
CA ILE A 115 -1.75 3.77 0.25
C ILE A 115 -1.10 4.22 1.57
N ASN A 116 -1.39 5.44 2.05
CA ASN A 116 -0.85 5.95 3.31
C ASN A 116 -1.28 5.10 4.50
N MET A 117 -2.56 4.71 4.53
CA MET A 117 -3.14 3.95 5.62
C MET A 117 -2.51 2.56 5.77
N ILE A 118 -2.08 1.96 4.65
CA ILE A 118 -1.50 0.61 4.63
C ILE A 118 0.03 0.66 4.68
N TYR A 119 0.67 1.50 3.88
CA TYR A 119 2.12 1.51 3.71
C TYR A 119 2.83 2.73 4.34
N GLY A 120 2.07 3.73 4.77
CA GLY A 120 2.61 4.97 5.32
C GLY A 120 3.12 5.98 4.27
N GLN A 121 3.41 7.18 4.75
CA GLN A 121 3.68 8.35 3.91
C GLN A 121 4.93 8.21 3.04
N THR A 122 5.89 7.38 3.47
CA THR A 122 7.12 7.14 2.68
C THR A 122 6.80 6.53 1.31
N ILE A 123 5.84 5.61 1.24
CA ILE A 123 5.45 4.97 -0.02
C ILE A 123 4.58 5.90 -0.86
N VAL A 124 3.70 6.68 -0.23
CA VAL A 124 2.94 7.73 -0.91
C VAL A 124 3.90 8.70 -1.62
N ASN A 125 4.90 9.19 -0.91
CA ASN A 125 5.87 10.14 -1.46
C ASN A 125 6.69 9.51 -2.60
N ASP A 126 7.15 8.26 -2.45
CA ASP A 126 7.90 7.57 -3.52
C ASP A 126 7.03 7.33 -4.76
N TYR A 127 5.76 6.98 -4.60
CA TYR A 127 4.81 6.79 -5.70
C TYR A 127 4.44 8.10 -6.42
N GLN A 128 4.08 9.15 -5.67
CA GLN A 128 3.68 10.42 -6.26
C GLN A 128 4.83 11.03 -7.10
N ASN A 129 6.08 10.86 -6.64
CA ASN A 129 7.27 11.34 -7.35
C ASN A 129 7.83 10.34 -8.38
N ALA A 130 7.26 9.13 -8.49
CA ALA A 130 7.71 8.13 -9.44
C ALA A 130 7.59 8.64 -10.88
N LYS A 131 8.47 8.25 -11.79
CA LYS A 131 8.35 8.60 -13.22
C LYS A 131 7.50 7.57 -13.93
N TYR A 132 6.58 8.01 -14.80
CA TYR A 132 5.90 7.10 -15.71
C TYR A 132 6.93 6.45 -16.64
N VAL A 133 6.82 5.14 -16.87
CA VAL A 133 7.76 4.39 -17.71
C VAL A 133 7.07 3.82 -18.93
N ASP A 134 5.98 3.09 -18.75
CA ASP A 134 5.29 2.42 -19.85
C ASP A 134 3.83 2.10 -19.48
N MET A 135 3.06 1.69 -20.48
CA MET A 135 1.73 1.12 -20.32
C MET A 135 1.55 -0.09 -21.22
N VAL A 136 0.85 -1.10 -20.71
CA VAL A 136 0.50 -2.30 -21.47
C VAL A 136 -1.01 -2.44 -21.48
N LYS A 137 -1.60 -2.59 -22.66
CA LYS A 137 -3.03 -2.85 -22.81
C LYS A 137 -3.32 -4.33 -22.61
N ILE A 138 -4.28 -4.67 -21.78
CA ILE A 138 -4.72 -6.06 -21.61
C ILE A 138 -6.06 -6.20 -22.30
N GLY A 139 -6.03 -6.58 -23.59
CA GLY A 139 -7.23 -6.83 -24.39
C GLY A 139 -8.33 -5.77 -24.20
N GLY A 140 -9.55 -6.23 -23.95
CA GLY A 140 -10.70 -5.39 -23.55
C GLY A 140 -10.86 -5.18 -22.04
N LEU A 141 -9.91 -5.65 -21.23
CA LEU A 141 -10.00 -5.69 -19.77
C LEU A 141 -9.43 -4.42 -19.09
N GLY A 142 -8.51 -3.72 -19.76
CA GLY A 142 -8.00 -2.46 -19.25
C GLY A 142 -6.57 -2.13 -19.68
N LEU A 143 -5.94 -1.24 -18.92
CA LEU A 143 -4.58 -0.76 -19.13
C LEU A 143 -3.80 -0.93 -17.82
N ILE A 144 -2.63 -1.53 -17.90
CA ILE A 144 -1.65 -1.49 -16.82
C ILE A 144 -0.70 -0.32 -17.07
N LYS A 145 -0.46 0.49 -16.04
CA LYS A 145 0.51 1.59 -16.07
C LYS A 145 1.66 1.28 -15.13
N PHE A 146 2.87 1.55 -15.60
CA PHE A 146 4.10 1.29 -14.86
C PHE A 146 4.80 2.59 -14.49
N TYR A 147 5.25 2.66 -13.23
CA TYR A 147 5.97 3.81 -12.71
C TYR A 147 7.25 3.38 -11.98
N ARG A 148 8.28 4.21 -12.10
CA ARG A 148 9.60 4.04 -11.48
C ARG A 148 9.78 5.06 -10.35
N GLY A 149 9.66 4.61 -9.11
CA GLY A 149 10.02 5.39 -7.91
C GLY A 149 11.54 5.45 -7.72
N LYS A 150 11.95 6.06 -6.59
CA LYS A 150 13.34 6.05 -6.14
C LYS A 150 13.68 4.72 -5.46
N LYS A 151 12.76 4.15 -4.69
CA LYS A 151 12.97 2.89 -3.96
C LYS A 151 12.30 1.70 -4.65
N TYR A 152 11.07 1.88 -5.09
CA TYR A 152 10.27 0.79 -5.67
C TYR A 152 9.78 1.13 -7.07
N ALA A 153 9.28 0.10 -7.76
CA ALA A 153 8.48 0.27 -8.95
C ALA A 153 7.02 -0.03 -8.64
N TYR A 154 6.12 0.56 -9.42
CA TYR A 154 4.69 0.50 -9.21
C TYR A 154 3.98 0.05 -10.48
N GLU A 155 3.04 -0.84 -10.30
CA GLU A 155 2.14 -1.33 -11.34
C GLU A 155 0.71 -0.97 -10.91
N ILE A 156 0.01 -0.25 -11.77
CA ILE A 156 -1.35 0.24 -11.52
C ILE A 156 -2.26 -0.35 -12.57
N TRP A 157 -3.29 -1.06 -12.12
CA TRP A 157 -4.33 -1.59 -12.97
C TRP A 157 -5.70 -1.21 -12.42
N GLY A 158 -6.70 -1.20 -13.28
CA GLY A 158 -8.09 -1.18 -12.83
C GLY A 158 -9.05 -1.47 -13.97
N ASP A 159 -10.12 -2.15 -13.61
CA ASP A 159 -11.36 -2.24 -14.39
C ASP A 159 -12.46 -1.49 -13.61
N GLY A 160 -13.62 -1.21 -14.20
CA GLY A 160 -14.65 -0.38 -13.57
C GLY A 160 -15.19 -0.85 -12.19
N GLY A 161 -14.69 -1.94 -11.62
CA GLY A 161 -15.01 -2.43 -10.28
C GLY A 161 -13.82 -2.69 -9.35
N SER A 162 -12.60 -2.86 -9.88
CA SER A 162 -11.38 -3.12 -9.12
C SER A 162 -10.27 -2.13 -9.47
N HIS A 163 -9.58 -1.64 -8.45
CA HIS A 163 -8.39 -0.80 -8.61
C HIS A 163 -7.24 -1.47 -7.88
N GLN A 164 -6.12 -1.67 -8.56
CA GLN A 164 -4.95 -2.34 -8.05
C GLN A 164 -3.76 -1.41 -7.95
N PHE A 165 -3.07 -1.48 -6.81
CA PHE A 165 -1.81 -0.81 -6.54
C PHE A 165 -0.77 -1.85 -6.13
N THR A 166 0.16 -2.13 -7.02
CA THR A 166 1.18 -3.15 -6.83
C THR A 166 2.55 -2.50 -6.64
N ILE A 167 3.29 -2.97 -5.64
CA ILE A 167 4.68 -2.58 -5.37
C ILE A 167 5.59 -3.76 -5.70
N ILE A 168 6.59 -3.52 -6.54
CA ILE A 168 7.62 -4.50 -6.92
C ILE A 168 9.03 -3.92 -6.70
N PRO A 169 10.08 -4.78 -6.59
CA PRO A 169 11.45 -4.33 -6.59
C PRO A 169 11.77 -3.54 -7.86
N LEU A 170 12.50 -2.44 -7.70
CA LEU A 170 12.87 -1.56 -8.83
C LEU A 170 13.59 -2.29 -9.96
N LYS A 171 14.40 -3.29 -9.62
CA LYS A 171 15.16 -4.13 -10.57
C LYS A 171 14.27 -5.00 -11.46
N ASP A 172 13.04 -5.28 -11.03
CA ASP A 172 12.13 -6.19 -11.72
C ASP A 172 11.16 -5.43 -12.64
N LEU A 173 11.23 -4.10 -12.69
CA LEU A 173 10.33 -3.27 -13.49
C LEU A 173 10.35 -3.61 -14.99
N VAL A 174 11.55 -3.75 -15.58
CA VAL A 174 11.68 -3.99 -17.03
C VAL A 174 11.17 -5.38 -17.38
N SER A 175 11.60 -6.41 -16.64
CA SER A 175 11.14 -7.78 -16.86
C SER A 175 9.64 -7.93 -16.62
N ARG A 176 9.06 -7.19 -15.67
CA ARG A 176 7.60 -7.15 -15.45
C ARG A 176 6.86 -6.58 -16.67
N ILE A 177 7.33 -5.46 -17.24
CA ILE A 177 6.75 -4.88 -18.45
C ILE A 177 6.82 -5.86 -19.61
N ASP A 178 7.98 -6.48 -19.83
CA ASP A 178 8.19 -7.44 -20.93
C ASP A 178 7.32 -8.69 -20.78
N ASN A 179 7.12 -9.18 -19.55
CA ASN A 179 6.20 -10.28 -19.27
C ASN A 179 4.77 -9.95 -19.71
N TRP A 180 4.28 -8.76 -19.36
CA TRP A 180 2.94 -8.34 -19.76
C TRP A 180 2.81 -8.15 -21.27
N LYS A 181 3.83 -7.63 -21.95
CA LYS A 181 3.84 -7.50 -23.42
C LYS A 181 3.77 -8.84 -24.15
N ARG A 182 4.38 -9.89 -23.59
CA ARG A 182 4.35 -11.24 -24.17
C ARG A 182 3.01 -11.97 -24.01
N GLN A 183 2.15 -11.48 -23.14
CA GLN A 183 0.82 -12.05 -22.90
C GLN A 183 -0.28 -11.42 -23.79
N GLN A 184 0.08 -10.44 -24.63
CA GLN A 184 -0.78 -9.92 -25.69
C GLN A 184 -0.72 -10.81 -26.93
#